data_AF-A0A5C2SKK6-F1
#
_entry.id   AF-A0A5C2SKK6-F1
#
_cell.length_a   1.000
_cell.length_b   1.000
_cell.length_c   1.000
_cell.angle_alpha   90.00
_cell.angle_beta   90.00
_cell.angle_gamma   90.00
#
_symmetry.space_group_name_H-M   'P 1'
#
loop_
_entity.id
_entity.type
_entity.pdbx_description
1 polymer ?
#
loop_
_entity_poly.entity_id
_entity_poly.type
_entity_poly.pdbx_seq_one_letter_code
_entity_poly.pdbx_strand_id
1 'polypeptide(L)'
;MQSVPQTPPTPPVSGLPEPRRSGVSSMYAMQVRAFLEAAEVVDTDPEVIEDILDGLPMDQASEDETEDEDGDVDVEGGPGSETSARKHQVEDKAESAENELDLYLQEAQTAWTSQEVQQMKHFLKEKGMTAFLNEYVVQRGTPIPKLLYAFGVCLCKELRMKQPRTLMYFLRVALSRELEARERLVTYNTIDDAVNLIAAAKRILILTGAGISVSCGIPDFRSRNGLYASLQESGEYDLNDPQEMFDIQYFRENPAVFYSFASKIYPSNFIPSPCHRFIKLIEDKGKLLRNYTQNIDTLETLAGVQRVVQCHGSFATASCINCRTHVAGSEIADDIMNQRVPLCKVCNVPQPSAAANKSGKKKGKKKKDGWDSDQSDEPDLPLYPPGVMKPDITFFGEKLDDAFEHSLMEDRDKVDLLIIIGTSLKVAPVSDTISHLPHSVPQILINKTPIRHINPDIVLLGNADEIVLHLCRRLGWDLPDSPTPGSNQLEAPKRNLKKRPSAEFEIEPRRVGNSHVWLFEGAEGGKWVEEIERQYQQQENASAASTPLSSPSGSVSGDSRHMKKPRVQ
;
A
#
# COMPACT_ATOMS: atom_id res chain seq x y z
N MET A 1 54.94 -59.24 -55.05
CA MET A 1 53.61 -59.75 -55.43
C MET A 1 52.95 -60.28 -54.17
N GLN A 2 51.99 -59.54 -53.61
CA GLN A 2 50.80 -60.06 -52.93
C GLN A 2 49.95 -58.86 -52.46
N SER A 3 48.68 -58.93 -52.79
CA SER A 3 47.67 -57.88 -52.76
C SER A 3 46.79 -57.95 -51.50
N VAL A 4 46.56 -56.77 -50.90
CA VAL A 4 45.40 -56.24 -50.14
C VAL A 4 44.44 -57.22 -49.44
N PRO A 5 44.07 -56.93 -48.18
CA PRO A 5 42.66 -56.70 -47.85
C PRO A 5 42.39 -55.39 -47.08
N GLN A 6 41.14 -54.94 -47.15
CA GLN A 6 40.59 -53.63 -46.77
C GLN A 6 40.59 -53.33 -45.26
N THR A 7 40.67 -52.03 -44.95
CA THR A 7 40.66 -51.40 -43.62
C THR A 7 39.29 -51.41 -42.92
N PRO A 8 39.21 -51.65 -41.60
CA PRO A 8 38.06 -51.28 -40.77
C PRO A 8 38.17 -49.82 -40.25
N PRO A 9 37.06 -49.10 -40.03
CA PRO A 9 37.08 -47.73 -39.51
C PRO A 9 37.32 -47.66 -38.00
N THR A 10 38.04 -46.61 -37.59
CA THR A 10 38.46 -46.22 -36.23
C THR A 10 37.30 -45.80 -35.30
N PRO A 11 37.47 -45.89 -33.96
CA PRO A 11 36.43 -45.56 -32.98
C PRO A 11 36.40 -44.07 -32.64
N PRO A 12 35.24 -43.45 -32.35
CA PRO A 12 35.19 -42.10 -31.80
C PRO A 12 35.13 -42.09 -30.26
N VAL A 13 36.19 -41.54 -29.70
CA VAL A 13 36.33 -40.60 -28.57
C VAL A 13 35.17 -40.42 -27.59
N SER A 14 35.55 -40.59 -26.31
CA SER A 14 34.93 -40.19 -25.04
C SER A 14 34.04 -38.93 -25.05
N GLY A 15 32.78 -39.10 -24.62
CA GLY A 15 31.89 -38.01 -24.19
C GLY A 15 31.98 -37.76 -22.68
N LEU A 16 32.08 -36.48 -22.32
CA LEU A 16 32.01 -35.93 -20.96
C LEU A 16 30.68 -36.31 -20.27
N PRO A 17 30.62 -36.41 -18.93
CA PRO A 17 29.36 -36.64 -18.23
C PRO A 17 28.46 -35.39 -18.33
N GLU A 18 27.22 -35.59 -18.78
CA GLU A 18 26.13 -34.61 -18.73
C GLU A 18 25.87 -34.15 -17.28
N PRO A 19 25.44 -32.88 -17.07
CA PRO A 19 25.10 -32.40 -15.74
C PRO A 19 23.83 -33.11 -15.25
N ARG A 20 23.97 -33.78 -14.10
CA ARG A 20 22.87 -34.48 -13.41
C ARG A 20 21.80 -33.47 -12.98
N ARG A 21 20.56 -33.67 -13.46
CA ARG A 21 19.36 -32.96 -13.00
C ARG A 21 19.14 -33.24 -11.51
N SER A 22 19.38 -32.24 -10.65
CA SER A 22 18.90 -32.23 -9.26
C SER A 22 17.45 -31.78 -9.27
N GLY A 23 16.53 -32.66 -8.85
CA GLY A 23 15.16 -32.25 -8.55
C GLY A 23 15.19 -31.15 -7.49
N VAL A 24 14.56 -30.01 -7.79
CA VAL A 24 14.51 -28.86 -6.90
C VAL A 24 13.75 -29.25 -5.64
N SER A 25 14.33 -28.99 -4.47
CA SER A 25 13.68 -29.27 -3.18
C SER A 25 12.34 -28.54 -3.09
N SER A 26 11.28 -29.22 -2.66
CA SER A 26 9.94 -28.63 -2.44
C SER A 26 10.00 -27.36 -1.59
N MET A 27 10.93 -27.30 -0.61
CA MET A 27 11.14 -26.10 0.21
C MET A 27 11.74 -24.92 -0.56
N TYR A 28 12.65 -25.16 -1.50
CA TYR A 28 13.24 -24.11 -2.32
C TYR A 28 12.16 -23.40 -3.12
N ALA A 29 11.31 -24.16 -3.81
CA ALA A 29 10.20 -23.60 -4.58
C ALA A 29 9.21 -22.81 -3.71
N MET A 30 8.88 -23.30 -2.51
CA MET A 30 8.01 -22.58 -1.57
C MET A 30 8.64 -21.27 -1.07
N GLN A 31 9.92 -21.29 -0.69
CA GLN A 31 10.60 -20.08 -0.20
C GLN A 31 10.80 -19.05 -1.31
N VAL A 32 11.16 -19.49 -2.52
CA VAL A 32 11.27 -18.61 -3.69
C VAL A 32 9.94 -17.92 -3.97
N ARG A 33 8.83 -18.65 -4.02
CA ARG A 33 7.49 -18.06 -4.22
C ARG A 33 7.17 -17.02 -3.14
N ALA A 34 7.38 -17.36 -1.86
CA ALA A 34 7.12 -16.43 -0.75
C ALA A 34 7.97 -15.14 -0.82
N PHE A 35 9.22 -15.21 -1.30
CA PHE A 35 10.06 -14.03 -1.49
C PHE A 35 9.74 -13.26 -2.78
N LEU A 36 9.25 -13.91 -3.84
CA LEU A 36 8.82 -13.22 -5.05
C LEU A 36 7.49 -12.48 -4.82
N GLU A 37 6.55 -13.07 -4.07
CA GLU A 37 5.32 -12.38 -3.64
C GLU A 37 5.62 -11.13 -2.80
N ALA A 38 6.72 -11.15 -2.04
CA ALA A 38 7.16 -10.00 -1.24
C ALA A 38 7.85 -8.89 -2.05
N ALA A 39 8.16 -9.13 -3.34
CA ALA A 39 8.82 -8.15 -4.21
C ALA A 39 7.93 -6.95 -4.54
N GLU A 40 6.60 -7.09 -4.37
CA GLU A 40 5.65 -5.98 -4.51
C GLU A 40 5.77 -4.94 -3.40
N VAL A 41 6.35 -5.31 -2.25
CA VAL A 41 6.42 -4.47 -1.04
C VAL A 41 7.83 -3.90 -0.84
N VAL A 42 8.86 -4.57 -1.38
CA VAL A 42 10.25 -4.17 -1.24
C VAL A 42 10.87 -4.09 -2.61
N ASP A 43 11.41 -2.93 -2.98
CA ASP A 43 12.09 -2.73 -4.27
C ASP A 43 13.10 -3.84 -4.57
N THR A 44 12.89 -4.52 -5.68
CA THR A 44 13.76 -5.58 -6.20
C THR A 44 14.36 -5.20 -7.55
N ASP A 45 15.69 -5.33 -7.64
CA ASP A 45 16.38 -5.22 -8.93
C ASP A 45 16.09 -6.47 -9.80
N PRO A 46 15.94 -6.31 -11.13
CA PRO A 46 15.77 -7.44 -12.05
C PRO A 46 16.86 -8.51 -11.92
N GLU A 47 18.11 -8.10 -11.65
CA GLU A 47 19.23 -9.01 -11.40
C GLU A 47 19.03 -9.90 -10.17
N VAL A 48 18.34 -9.39 -9.13
CA VAL A 48 18.01 -10.16 -7.92
C VAL A 48 16.93 -11.20 -8.24
N ILE A 49 15.93 -10.82 -9.05
CA ILE A 49 14.89 -11.74 -9.49
C ILE A 49 15.50 -12.88 -10.32
N GLU A 50 16.40 -12.57 -11.26
CA GLU A 50 17.12 -13.57 -12.03
C GLU A 50 17.93 -14.52 -11.15
N ASP A 51 18.68 -13.99 -10.16
CA ASP A 51 19.45 -14.82 -9.23
C ASP A 51 18.53 -15.70 -8.35
N ILE A 52 17.36 -15.22 -7.94
CA ILE A 52 16.37 -16.03 -7.21
C ILE A 52 15.85 -17.19 -8.09
N LEU A 53 15.59 -16.91 -9.37
CA LEU A 53 15.03 -17.86 -10.33
C LEU A 53 16.05 -18.87 -10.88
N ASP A 54 17.37 -18.60 -10.77
CA ASP A 54 18.50 -19.46 -11.24
C ASP A 54 18.62 -20.83 -10.50
N GLY A 55 17.51 -21.36 -10.00
CA GLY A 55 17.41 -22.69 -9.41
C GLY A 55 16.02 -23.32 -9.56
N LEU A 56 15.06 -22.64 -10.21
CA LEU A 56 13.78 -23.23 -10.58
C LEU A 56 13.90 -23.93 -11.94
N PRO A 57 13.24 -25.08 -12.16
CA PRO A 57 13.13 -25.63 -13.50
C PRO A 57 12.35 -24.61 -14.34
N MET A 58 12.88 -24.20 -15.50
CA MET A 58 12.05 -23.50 -16.47
C MET A 58 10.94 -24.46 -16.90
N ASP A 59 9.70 -24.17 -16.53
CA ASP A 59 8.56 -24.80 -17.17
C ASP A 59 8.67 -24.47 -18.66
N GLN A 60 8.95 -25.50 -19.46
CA GLN A 60 8.78 -25.39 -20.89
C GLN A 60 7.32 -25.06 -21.12
N ALA A 61 7.06 -23.89 -21.70
CA ALA A 61 5.81 -23.60 -22.36
C ALA A 61 5.51 -24.75 -23.32
N SER A 62 4.61 -25.65 -22.94
CA SER A 62 3.91 -26.50 -23.89
C SER A 62 2.73 -25.69 -24.42
N GLU A 63 2.98 -24.98 -25.50
CA GLU A 63 2.00 -24.93 -26.58
C GLU A 63 1.73 -26.38 -26.98
N ASP A 64 0.57 -26.90 -26.57
CA ASP A 64 -0.17 -27.93 -27.31
C ASP A 64 -1.60 -27.93 -26.77
N GLU A 65 -2.45 -27.15 -27.44
CA GLU A 65 -3.86 -27.47 -27.55
C GLU A 65 -3.98 -28.78 -28.33
N THR A 66 -4.69 -29.78 -27.79
CA THR A 66 -5.80 -30.49 -28.46
C THR A 66 -6.36 -31.60 -27.57
N GLU A 67 -7.66 -31.46 -27.30
CA GLU A 67 -8.74 -32.46 -27.40
C GLU A 67 -8.34 -33.95 -27.33
N ASP A 68 -8.84 -34.68 -26.33
CA ASP A 68 -9.98 -35.59 -26.57
C ASP A 68 -10.40 -36.37 -25.31
N GLU A 69 -11.71 -36.63 -25.28
CA GLU A 69 -12.48 -37.36 -24.29
C GLU A 69 -12.16 -38.87 -24.22
N ASP A 70 -12.60 -39.46 -23.11
CA ASP A 70 -12.99 -40.86 -22.90
C ASP A 70 -11.95 -41.98 -22.74
N GLY A 71 -12.08 -42.70 -21.62
CA GLY A 71 -11.69 -44.11 -21.53
C GLY A 71 -11.23 -44.58 -20.15
N ASP A 72 -12.16 -45.14 -19.35
CA ASP A 72 -11.88 -46.15 -18.31
C ASP A 72 -10.84 -47.17 -18.79
N VAL A 73 -9.92 -47.66 -17.93
CA VAL A 73 -9.72 -49.10 -17.61
C VAL A 73 -8.79 -49.26 -16.38
N ASP A 74 -9.25 -50.18 -15.53
CA ASP A 74 -8.74 -50.85 -14.34
C ASP A 74 -7.24 -51.06 -14.04
N VAL A 75 -7.05 -51.15 -12.72
CA VAL A 75 -6.00 -51.80 -11.93
C VAL A 75 -5.77 -53.27 -12.35
N GLU A 76 -4.52 -53.71 -12.49
CA GLU A 76 -3.97 -54.92 -11.84
C GLU A 76 -2.47 -55.16 -12.09
N GLY A 77 -1.73 -55.42 -11.00
CA GLY A 77 -0.93 -56.65 -10.87
C GLY A 77 0.50 -56.75 -11.43
N GLY A 78 1.50 -56.51 -10.55
CA GLY A 78 2.56 -57.49 -10.30
C GLY A 78 3.92 -57.37 -11.02
N PRO A 79 5.01 -57.95 -10.47
CA PRO A 79 6.28 -57.25 -10.28
C PRO A 79 7.48 -57.87 -11.02
N GLY A 80 8.56 -57.09 -11.21
CA GLY A 80 9.81 -57.66 -11.72
C GLY A 80 11.01 -56.70 -11.81
N SER A 81 11.75 -56.58 -10.70
CA SER A 81 13.22 -56.44 -10.66
C SER A 81 13.89 -55.26 -11.38
N GLU A 82 13.94 -54.08 -10.74
CA GLU A 82 15.10 -53.14 -10.85
C GLU A 82 15.11 -52.01 -9.78
N THR A 83 14.51 -52.22 -8.60
CA THR A 83 14.25 -51.13 -7.64
C THR A 83 15.17 -51.06 -6.42
N SER A 84 16.11 -52.00 -6.22
CA SER A 84 16.93 -52.00 -5.00
C SER A 84 18.00 -50.90 -4.97
N ALA A 85 18.64 -50.59 -6.10
CA ALA A 85 19.68 -49.55 -6.16
C ALA A 85 19.12 -48.11 -6.23
N ARG A 86 17.89 -47.94 -6.73
CA ARG A 86 17.21 -46.64 -6.76
C ARG A 86 16.52 -46.29 -5.44
N LYS A 87 16.05 -47.27 -4.65
CA LYS A 87 15.50 -47.01 -3.31
C LYS A 87 16.56 -46.54 -2.33
N HIS A 88 17.72 -47.20 -2.26
CA HIS A 88 18.80 -46.75 -1.37
C HIS A 88 19.34 -45.36 -1.72
N GLN A 89 19.47 -44.99 -3.00
CA GLN A 89 19.94 -43.64 -3.35
C GLN A 89 18.92 -42.52 -3.10
N VAL A 90 17.62 -42.83 -3.04
CA VAL A 90 16.56 -41.87 -2.71
C VAL A 90 16.36 -41.78 -1.20
N GLU A 91 16.45 -42.90 -0.49
CA GLU A 91 16.43 -42.97 0.98
C GLU A 91 17.67 -42.29 1.58
N ASP A 92 18.88 -42.56 1.07
CA ASP A 92 20.13 -41.92 1.54
C ASP A 92 20.16 -40.40 1.29
N LYS A 93 19.53 -39.93 0.19
CA LYS A 93 19.42 -38.48 -0.11
C LYS A 93 18.35 -37.79 0.72
N ALA A 94 17.25 -38.48 1.03
CA ALA A 94 16.22 -37.97 1.92
C ALA A 94 16.75 -37.89 3.36
N GLU A 95 17.42 -38.93 3.86
CA GLU A 95 18.06 -38.94 5.19
C GLU A 95 19.19 -37.89 5.29
N SER A 96 19.97 -37.68 4.23
CA SER A 96 21.00 -36.63 4.22
C SER A 96 20.42 -35.21 4.18
N ALA A 97 19.29 -34.98 3.53
CA ALA A 97 18.62 -33.69 3.48
C ALA A 97 17.87 -33.37 4.79
N GLU A 98 17.26 -34.38 5.43
CA GLU A 98 16.65 -34.27 6.75
C GLU A 98 17.70 -33.94 7.82
N ASN A 99 18.85 -34.63 7.80
CA ASN A 99 19.97 -34.34 8.70
C ASN A 99 20.58 -32.93 8.49
N GLU A 100 20.68 -32.42 7.26
CA GLU A 100 21.17 -31.05 7.01
C GLU A 100 20.16 -29.98 7.47
N LEU A 101 18.85 -30.21 7.32
CA LEU A 101 17.83 -29.27 7.78
C LEU A 101 17.78 -29.17 9.31
N ASP A 102 17.91 -30.30 10.00
CA ASP A 102 17.97 -30.33 11.47
C ASP A 102 19.19 -29.58 12.01
N LEU A 103 20.34 -29.69 11.33
CA LEU A 103 21.54 -28.91 11.67
C LEU A 103 21.29 -27.41 11.57
N TYR A 104 20.58 -26.96 10.52
CA TYR A 104 20.25 -25.54 10.35
C TYR A 104 19.20 -25.04 11.33
N LEU A 105 18.23 -25.87 11.71
CA LEU A 105 17.26 -25.53 12.75
C LEU A 105 17.94 -25.43 14.12
N GLN A 106 18.89 -26.32 14.42
CA GLN A 106 19.69 -26.26 15.63
C GLN A 106 20.61 -25.03 15.66
N GLU A 107 21.22 -24.69 14.51
CA GLU A 107 21.98 -23.45 14.34
C GLU A 107 21.08 -22.23 14.59
N ALA A 108 19.88 -22.19 14.02
CA ALA A 108 18.94 -21.09 14.21
C ALA A 108 18.51 -20.93 15.67
N GLN A 109 18.27 -22.03 16.39
CA GLN A 109 17.90 -22.02 17.82
C GLN A 109 19.03 -21.52 18.72
N THR A 110 20.29 -21.72 18.33
CA THR A 110 21.47 -21.33 19.11
C THR A 110 22.11 -20.02 18.65
N ALA A 111 21.66 -19.47 17.52
CA ALA A 111 22.24 -18.28 16.90
C ALA A 111 22.11 -17.02 17.76
N TRP A 112 21.00 -16.89 18.50
CA TRP A 112 20.66 -15.72 19.32
C TRP A 112 19.90 -16.12 20.58
N THR A 113 20.19 -15.43 21.68
CA THR A 113 19.34 -15.49 22.88
C THR A 113 18.05 -14.71 22.66
N SER A 114 16.98 -15.05 23.39
CA SER A 114 15.71 -14.32 23.32
C SER A 114 15.86 -12.82 23.64
N GLN A 115 16.80 -12.47 24.53
CA GLN A 115 17.08 -11.07 24.88
C GLN A 115 17.75 -10.32 23.73
N GLU A 116 18.71 -10.93 23.03
CA GLU A 116 19.34 -10.32 21.85
C GLU A 116 18.34 -10.13 20.71
N VAL A 117 17.47 -11.11 20.47
CA VAL A 117 16.38 -10.99 19.49
C VAL A 117 15.46 -9.82 19.84
N GLN A 118 15.06 -9.71 21.10
CA GLN A 118 14.22 -8.60 21.55
C GLN A 118 14.92 -7.24 21.39
N GLN A 119 16.22 -7.16 21.67
CA GLN A 119 17.01 -5.94 21.46
C GLN A 119 17.13 -5.58 19.97
N MET A 120 17.39 -6.57 19.10
CA MET A 120 17.44 -6.37 17.65
C MET A 120 16.11 -5.87 17.09
N LYS A 121 15.00 -6.50 17.50
CA LYS A 121 13.65 -6.07 17.11
C LYS A 121 13.33 -4.68 17.65
N HIS A 122 13.66 -4.39 18.91
CA HIS A 122 13.46 -3.05 19.47
C HIS A 122 14.27 -1.99 18.72
N PHE A 123 15.54 -2.27 18.41
CA PHE A 123 16.39 -1.37 17.64
C PHE A 123 15.80 -1.11 16.24
N LEU A 124 15.34 -2.16 15.54
CA LEU A 124 14.67 -2.04 14.25
C LEU A 124 13.42 -1.17 14.35
N LYS A 125 12.55 -1.45 15.33
CA LYS A 125 11.26 -0.75 15.51
C LYS A 125 11.41 0.72 15.89
N GLU A 126 12.50 1.10 16.57
CA GLU A 126 12.76 2.50 16.93
C GLU A 126 13.60 3.24 15.86
N LYS A 127 14.71 2.66 15.42
CA LYS A 127 15.69 3.31 14.54
C LYS A 127 15.47 3.04 13.05
N GLY A 128 14.71 2.01 12.71
CA GLY A 128 14.34 1.70 11.34
C GLY A 128 15.35 0.83 10.61
N MET A 129 14.96 0.42 9.41
CA MET A 129 15.72 -0.52 8.57
C MET A 129 17.10 0.02 8.19
N THR A 130 17.23 1.28 7.76
CA THR A 130 18.52 1.85 7.35
C THR A 130 19.55 1.84 8.47
N ALA A 131 19.14 2.24 9.68
CA ALA A 131 20.02 2.20 10.86
C ALA A 131 20.37 0.76 11.25
N PHE A 132 19.41 -0.16 11.16
CA PHE A 132 19.62 -1.58 11.42
C PHE A 132 20.66 -2.20 10.48
N LEU A 133 20.52 -1.96 9.17
CA LEU A 133 21.46 -2.46 8.17
C LEU A 133 22.86 -1.90 8.39
N ASN A 134 22.98 -0.60 8.71
CA ASN A 134 24.27 0.01 9.00
C ASN A 134 24.93 -0.59 10.25
N GLU A 135 24.19 -0.77 11.34
CA GLU A 135 24.71 -1.33 12.59
C GLU A 135 25.10 -2.81 12.45
N TYR A 136 24.17 -3.65 11.98
CA TYR A 136 24.32 -5.10 12.07
C TYR A 136 25.04 -5.71 10.86
N VAL A 137 24.88 -5.14 9.67
CA VAL A 137 25.52 -5.63 8.45
C VAL A 137 26.83 -4.90 8.18
N VAL A 138 26.83 -3.56 8.17
CA VAL A 138 28.01 -2.79 7.78
C VAL A 138 29.05 -2.71 8.90
N GLN A 139 28.65 -2.30 10.11
CA GLN A 139 29.59 -2.11 11.22
C GLN A 139 30.00 -3.41 11.90
N ARG A 140 29.03 -4.30 12.19
CA ARG A 140 29.30 -5.58 12.87
C ARG A 140 29.73 -6.70 11.91
N GLY A 141 29.46 -6.59 10.61
CA GLY A 141 29.79 -7.63 9.64
C GLY A 141 29.04 -8.94 9.87
N THR A 142 27.83 -8.89 10.44
CA THR A 142 27.08 -10.12 10.77
C THR A 142 26.58 -10.81 9.49
N PRO A 143 26.81 -12.13 9.31
CA PRO A 143 26.28 -12.85 8.16
C PRO A 143 24.75 -12.74 8.07
N ILE A 144 24.24 -12.42 6.89
CA ILE A 144 22.80 -12.19 6.66
C ILE A 144 21.94 -13.41 7.03
N PRO A 145 22.29 -14.67 6.66
CA PRO A 145 21.53 -15.83 7.08
C PRO A 145 21.39 -15.94 8.62
N LYS A 146 22.42 -15.54 9.37
CA LYS A 146 22.37 -15.51 10.83
C LYS A 146 21.40 -14.44 11.35
N LEU A 147 21.34 -13.27 10.71
CA LEU A 147 20.39 -12.21 11.08
C LEU A 147 18.93 -12.63 10.81
N LEU A 148 18.68 -13.33 9.70
CA LEU A 148 17.35 -13.83 9.33
C LEU A 148 16.74 -14.74 10.41
N TYR A 149 17.56 -15.51 11.13
CA TYR A 149 17.09 -16.32 12.26
C TYR A 149 16.44 -15.49 13.37
N ALA A 150 16.92 -14.27 13.63
CA ALA A 150 16.32 -13.38 14.64
C ALA A 150 14.87 -12.97 14.27
N PHE A 151 14.52 -13.05 12.99
CA PHE A 151 13.20 -12.75 12.47
C PHE A 151 12.39 -14.01 12.12
N GLY A 152 12.86 -15.19 12.55
CA GLY A 152 12.17 -16.46 12.32
C GLY A 152 12.28 -16.97 10.87
N VAL A 153 13.21 -16.44 10.07
CA VAL A 153 13.42 -16.86 8.69
C VAL A 153 14.63 -17.78 8.62
N CYS A 154 14.41 -19.05 8.26
CA CYS A 154 15.47 -20.02 8.03
C CYS A 154 15.54 -20.35 6.53
N LEU A 155 16.57 -19.88 5.84
CA LEU A 155 16.76 -20.15 4.41
C LEU A 155 17.19 -21.60 4.16
N CYS A 156 16.71 -22.20 3.07
CA CYS A 156 17.26 -23.47 2.55
C CYS A 156 18.68 -23.27 2.00
N LYS A 157 19.40 -24.39 1.80
CA LYS A 157 20.82 -24.42 1.43
C LYS A 157 21.10 -23.63 0.16
N GLU A 158 20.25 -23.79 -0.84
CA GLU A 158 20.36 -23.17 -2.15
C GLU A 158 20.24 -21.64 -2.05
N LEU A 159 19.32 -21.12 -1.24
CA LEU A 159 19.13 -19.68 -1.04
C LEU A 159 20.25 -19.04 -0.21
N ARG A 160 20.89 -19.78 0.71
CA ARG A 160 22.04 -19.29 1.48
C ARG A 160 23.28 -19.03 0.62
N MET A 161 23.39 -19.72 -0.50
CA MET A 161 24.52 -19.64 -1.42
C MET A 161 24.35 -18.59 -2.52
N LYS A 162 23.21 -17.86 -2.50
CA LYS A 162 22.92 -16.78 -3.46
C LYS A 162 23.80 -15.56 -3.24
N GLN A 163 23.77 -14.64 -4.21
CA GLN A 163 24.63 -13.45 -4.18
C GLN A 163 24.33 -12.58 -2.94
N PRO A 164 25.31 -11.81 -2.43
CA PRO A 164 25.10 -10.91 -1.29
C PRO A 164 23.96 -9.91 -1.49
N ARG A 165 23.69 -9.49 -2.74
CA ARG A 165 22.55 -8.63 -3.10
C ARG A 165 21.21 -9.32 -2.84
N THR A 166 21.10 -10.58 -3.23
CA THR A 166 19.91 -11.42 -3.03
C THR A 166 19.67 -11.74 -1.55
N LEU A 167 20.74 -12.03 -0.80
CA LEU A 167 20.65 -12.18 0.65
C LEU A 167 20.18 -10.88 1.32
N MET A 168 20.69 -9.73 0.87
CA MET A 168 20.25 -8.42 1.36
C MET A 168 18.75 -8.18 1.10
N TYR A 169 18.26 -8.59 -0.07
CA TYR A 169 16.84 -8.55 -0.38
C TYR A 169 16.00 -9.37 0.61
N PHE A 170 16.38 -10.64 0.87
CA PHE A 170 15.67 -11.48 1.85
C PHE A 170 15.65 -10.85 3.24
N LEU A 171 16.74 -10.20 3.65
CA LEU A 171 16.80 -9.47 4.91
C LEU A 171 15.83 -8.28 4.90
N ARG A 172 15.81 -7.46 3.84
CA ARG A 172 14.89 -6.32 3.74
C ARG A 172 13.42 -6.76 3.82
N VAL A 173 13.06 -7.86 3.15
CA VAL A 173 11.71 -8.45 3.26
C VAL A 173 11.38 -8.84 4.70
N ALA A 174 12.30 -9.54 5.38
CA ALA A 174 12.10 -9.93 6.78
C ALA A 174 11.95 -8.71 7.72
N LEU A 175 12.75 -7.66 7.50
CA LEU A 175 12.70 -6.43 8.28
C LEU A 175 11.40 -5.64 8.01
N SER A 176 10.95 -5.55 6.75
CA SER A 176 9.69 -4.87 6.39
C SER A 176 8.50 -5.51 7.12
N ARG A 177 8.41 -6.84 7.07
CA ARG A 177 7.33 -7.59 7.75
C ARG A 177 7.30 -7.35 9.26
N GLU A 178 8.46 -7.23 9.91
CA GLU A 178 8.54 -6.94 11.34
C GLU A 178 8.16 -5.49 11.67
N LEU A 179 8.46 -4.53 10.77
CA LEU A 179 8.05 -3.12 10.91
C LEU A 179 6.55 -2.93 10.68
N GLU A 180 5.96 -3.65 9.72
CA GLU A 180 4.51 -3.68 9.50
C GLU A 180 3.76 -4.25 10.72
N ALA A 181 4.39 -5.17 11.46
CA ALA A 181 3.88 -5.75 12.70
C ALA A 181 4.07 -4.80 13.91
N ARG A 182 3.51 -3.58 13.82
CA ARG A 182 3.47 -2.65 14.96
C ARG A 182 2.51 -3.14 16.04
N GLU A 183 3.02 -3.20 17.26
CA GLU A 183 2.22 -3.43 18.45
C GLU A 183 1.62 -2.12 18.95
N ARG A 184 0.36 -2.20 19.38
CA ARG A 184 -0.36 -1.05 19.92
C ARG A 184 0.17 -0.65 21.29
N LEU A 185 0.27 0.65 21.55
CA LEU A 185 0.54 1.20 22.87
C LEU A 185 -0.71 1.08 23.75
N VAL A 186 -0.74 0.05 24.59
CA VAL A 186 -1.87 -0.27 25.47
C VAL A 186 -2.23 0.84 26.47
N THR A 187 -1.33 1.81 26.67
CA THR A 187 -1.53 2.96 27.55
C THR A 187 -2.58 3.94 27.03
N TYR A 188 -2.83 3.99 25.73
CA TYR A 188 -3.77 4.94 25.11
C TYR A 188 -4.96 4.20 24.51
N ASN A 189 -6.18 4.56 24.91
CA ASN A 189 -7.39 3.87 24.44
C ASN A 189 -8.63 4.78 24.33
N THR A 190 -8.61 5.96 24.94
CA THR A 190 -9.81 6.79 25.13
C THR A 190 -9.74 8.08 24.30
N ILE A 191 -10.90 8.72 24.12
CA ILE A 191 -10.95 10.06 23.52
C ILE A 191 -10.17 11.06 24.40
N ASP A 192 -10.20 10.89 25.71
CA ASP A 192 -9.47 11.74 26.64
C ASP A 192 -7.95 11.61 26.44
N ASP A 193 -7.47 10.38 26.19
CA ASP A 193 -6.09 10.13 25.80
C ASP A 193 -5.74 10.85 24.49
N ALA A 194 -6.61 10.79 23.49
CA ALA A 194 -6.40 11.50 22.22
C ALA A 194 -6.31 13.01 22.43
N VAL A 195 -7.20 13.60 23.23
CA VAL A 195 -7.21 15.03 23.58
C VAL A 195 -5.92 15.40 24.32
N ASN A 196 -5.51 14.60 25.31
CA ASN A 196 -4.28 14.83 26.07
C ASN A 196 -3.02 14.72 25.18
N LEU A 197 -2.98 13.73 24.29
CA LEU A 197 -1.90 13.55 23.31
C LEU A 197 -1.79 14.77 22.39
N ILE A 198 -2.91 15.22 21.80
CA ILE A 198 -2.94 16.40 20.91
C ILE A 198 -2.53 17.67 21.67
N ALA A 199 -2.98 17.83 22.91
CA ALA A 199 -2.63 18.96 23.75
C ALA A 199 -1.13 18.99 24.11
N ALA A 200 -0.55 17.83 24.45
CA ALA A 200 0.84 17.71 24.91
C ALA A 200 1.86 17.68 23.77
N ALA A 201 1.51 17.09 22.62
CA ALA A 201 2.40 16.92 21.48
C ALA A 201 2.89 18.26 20.91
N LYS A 202 4.13 18.28 20.42
CA LYS A 202 4.77 19.47 19.84
C LYS A 202 5.15 19.28 18.38
N ARG A 203 5.22 18.03 17.90
CA ARG A 203 5.69 17.66 16.57
C ARG A 203 4.76 16.60 16.00
N ILE A 204 3.54 17.04 15.70
CA ILE A 204 2.46 16.20 15.19
C ILE A 204 2.64 15.99 13.68
N LEU A 205 2.69 14.73 13.26
CA LEU A 205 2.64 14.34 11.85
C LEU A 205 1.20 13.94 11.51
N ILE A 206 0.64 14.53 10.44
CA ILE A 206 -0.73 14.25 10.02
C ILE A 206 -0.72 13.63 8.63
N LEU A 207 -1.27 12.42 8.49
CA LEU A 207 -1.50 11.74 7.22
C LEU A 207 -2.94 11.95 6.77
N THR A 208 -3.15 12.51 5.57
CA THR A 208 -4.49 12.80 5.03
C THR A 208 -4.73 12.13 3.69
N GLY A 209 -5.98 11.76 3.45
CA GLY A 209 -6.44 11.31 2.13
C GLY A 209 -7.83 11.83 1.79
N ALA A 210 -8.44 11.28 0.75
CA ALA A 210 -9.63 11.85 0.10
C ALA A 210 -10.83 12.08 1.05
N GLY A 211 -10.90 11.33 2.16
CA GLY A 211 -11.95 11.44 3.16
C GLY A 211 -12.08 12.82 3.80
N ILE A 212 -11.01 13.63 3.85
CA ILE A 212 -11.09 15.01 4.38
C ILE A 212 -11.75 15.99 3.40
N SER A 213 -11.83 15.62 2.11
CA SER A 213 -12.35 16.47 1.03
C SER A 213 -13.78 16.10 0.60
N VAL A 214 -14.33 15.00 1.12
CA VAL A 214 -15.72 14.54 0.81
C VAL A 214 -16.76 15.61 1.16
N SER A 215 -16.60 16.30 2.29
CA SER A 215 -17.52 17.37 2.69
C SER A 215 -17.35 18.66 1.88
N CYS A 216 -16.25 18.79 1.12
CA CYS A 216 -16.00 19.91 0.22
C CYS A 216 -16.76 19.75 -1.11
N GLY A 217 -17.33 18.56 -1.39
CA GLY A 217 -18.00 18.23 -2.65
C GLY A 217 -17.13 17.42 -3.63
N ILE A 218 -15.91 17.05 -3.21
CA ILE A 218 -15.03 16.18 -3.99
C ILE A 218 -15.30 14.73 -3.56
N PRO A 219 -15.89 13.87 -4.41
CA PRO A 219 -16.11 12.47 -4.06
C PRO A 219 -14.75 11.79 -3.85
N ASP A 220 -14.68 10.87 -2.89
CA ASP A 220 -13.51 10.02 -2.78
C ASP A 220 -13.45 9.01 -3.93
N PHE A 221 -12.30 8.40 -4.16
CA PHE A 221 -12.14 7.51 -5.30
C PHE A 221 -12.88 6.17 -5.12
N ARG A 222 -12.87 5.61 -3.90
CA ARG A 222 -13.09 4.18 -3.65
C ARG A 222 -14.36 3.83 -2.89
N SER A 223 -15.10 4.79 -2.34
CA SER A 223 -16.37 4.49 -1.67
C SER A 223 -17.43 4.01 -2.66
N ARG A 224 -18.53 3.47 -2.13
CA ARG A 224 -19.69 3.01 -2.92
C ARG A 224 -20.25 4.07 -3.86
N ASN A 225 -20.16 5.34 -3.47
CA ASN A 225 -20.59 6.48 -4.28
C ASN A 225 -19.39 7.30 -4.78
N GLY A 226 -18.21 6.70 -4.78
CA GLY A 226 -16.97 7.33 -5.17
C GLY A 226 -16.81 7.43 -6.70
N LEU A 227 -15.70 8.02 -7.12
CA LEU A 227 -15.40 8.24 -8.53
C LEU A 227 -15.45 6.96 -9.36
N TYR A 228 -14.81 5.89 -8.87
CA TYR A 228 -14.68 4.64 -9.61
C TYR A 228 -16.02 3.96 -9.86
N ALA A 229 -16.93 4.01 -8.88
CA ALA A 229 -18.29 3.50 -9.05
C ALA A 229 -19.07 4.31 -10.10
N SER A 230 -18.94 5.64 -10.08
CA SER A 230 -19.61 6.51 -11.05
C SER A 230 -19.10 6.31 -12.49
N LEU A 231 -17.80 6.06 -12.66
CA LEU A 231 -17.21 5.78 -13.97
C LEU A 231 -17.68 4.43 -14.53
N GLN A 232 -17.67 3.37 -13.71
CA GLN A 232 -18.16 2.06 -14.13
C GLN A 232 -19.66 2.09 -14.48
N GLU A 233 -20.48 2.81 -13.71
CA GLU A 233 -21.91 2.95 -14.00
C GLU A 233 -22.20 3.75 -15.27
N SER A 234 -21.35 4.73 -15.61
CA SER A 234 -21.53 5.57 -16.80
C SER A 234 -21.34 4.81 -18.11
N GLY A 235 -20.51 3.75 -18.11
CA GLY A 235 -20.17 2.98 -19.31
C GLY A 235 -19.55 3.81 -20.45
N GLU A 236 -19.09 5.03 -20.17
CA GLU A 236 -18.62 5.99 -21.17
C GLU A 236 -17.20 5.67 -21.67
N TYR A 237 -16.45 4.86 -20.92
CA TYR A 237 -15.08 4.44 -21.23
C TYR A 237 -14.91 2.94 -21.02
N ASP A 238 -14.19 2.30 -21.93
CA ASP A 238 -13.82 0.88 -21.84
C ASP A 238 -12.60 0.73 -20.90
N LEU A 239 -12.86 0.92 -19.60
CA LEU A 239 -11.87 0.76 -18.53
C LEU A 239 -12.15 -0.54 -17.79
N ASN A 240 -11.16 -1.44 -17.76
CA ASN A 240 -11.27 -2.69 -17.01
C ASN A 240 -11.12 -2.42 -15.50
N ASP A 241 -10.22 -1.48 -15.15
CA ASP A 241 -10.06 -0.94 -13.79
C ASP A 241 -10.10 0.59 -13.83
N PRO A 242 -10.99 1.26 -13.08
CA PRO A 242 -11.01 2.72 -12.93
C PRO A 242 -9.67 3.35 -12.49
N GLN A 243 -8.73 2.58 -11.94
CA GLN A 243 -7.37 3.04 -11.64
C GLN A 243 -6.55 3.34 -12.91
N GLU A 244 -6.87 2.71 -14.05
CA GLU A 244 -6.18 2.89 -15.34
C GLU A 244 -6.22 4.36 -15.81
N MET A 245 -7.22 5.15 -15.37
CA MET A 245 -7.28 6.59 -15.71
C MET A 245 -6.08 7.40 -15.17
N PHE A 246 -5.40 6.87 -14.14
CA PHE A 246 -4.20 7.44 -13.55
C PHE A 246 -2.95 6.62 -13.90
N ASP A 247 -3.02 5.70 -14.88
CA ASP A 247 -1.85 4.97 -15.37
C ASP A 247 -1.12 5.78 -16.45
N ILE A 248 0.21 5.87 -16.35
CA ILE A 248 1.00 6.70 -17.27
C ILE A 248 1.01 6.17 -18.71
N GLN A 249 0.95 4.85 -18.91
CA GLN A 249 0.89 4.27 -20.25
C GLN A 249 -0.49 4.48 -20.86
N TYR A 250 -1.54 4.22 -20.09
CA TYR A 250 -2.91 4.50 -20.54
C TYR A 250 -3.10 5.99 -20.88
N PHE A 251 -2.54 6.90 -20.08
CA PHE A 251 -2.59 8.33 -20.36
C PHE A 251 -1.87 8.74 -21.65
N ARG A 252 -0.78 8.05 -22.03
CA ARG A 252 -0.08 8.32 -23.28
C ARG A 252 -0.91 7.94 -24.50
N GLU A 253 -1.69 6.88 -24.38
CA GLU A 253 -2.58 6.40 -25.44
C GLU A 253 -3.87 7.21 -25.51
N ASN A 254 -4.51 7.46 -24.36
CA ASN A 254 -5.85 8.04 -24.24
C ASN A 254 -5.94 9.18 -23.21
N PRO A 255 -5.23 10.31 -23.40
CA PRO A 255 -5.20 11.42 -22.44
C PRO A 255 -6.57 12.08 -22.21
N ALA A 256 -7.50 11.99 -23.17
CA ALA A 256 -8.84 12.58 -23.04
C ALA A 256 -9.68 11.98 -21.91
N VAL A 257 -9.43 10.72 -21.52
CA VAL A 257 -10.16 10.07 -20.42
C VAL A 257 -9.85 10.77 -19.08
N PHE A 258 -8.58 11.10 -18.85
CA PHE A 258 -8.20 11.90 -17.68
C PHE A 258 -8.80 13.32 -17.75
N TYR A 259 -8.72 13.97 -18.92
CA TYR A 259 -9.17 15.36 -19.07
C TYR A 259 -10.68 15.55 -19.08
N SER A 260 -11.48 14.53 -19.42
CA SER A 260 -12.93 14.58 -19.25
C SER A 260 -13.33 14.67 -17.78
N PHE A 261 -12.49 14.13 -16.89
CA PHE A 261 -12.68 14.12 -15.45
C PHE A 261 -11.97 15.27 -14.73
N ALA A 262 -10.80 15.72 -15.20
CA ALA A 262 -9.93 16.67 -14.51
C ALA A 262 -10.64 17.97 -14.07
N SER A 263 -11.65 18.43 -14.81
CA SER A 263 -12.46 19.60 -14.44
C SER A 263 -13.23 19.44 -13.12
N LYS A 264 -13.60 18.21 -12.74
CA LYS A 264 -14.34 17.91 -11.51
C LYS A 264 -13.49 17.99 -10.25
N ILE A 265 -12.17 17.85 -10.39
CA ILE A 265 -11.20 17.85 -9.28
C ILE A 265 -10.29 19.07 -9.30
N TYR A 266 -10.51 20.00 -10.24
CA TYR A 266 -9.69 21.20 -10.35
C TYR A 266 -9.93 22.13 -9.14
N PRO A 267 -8.88 22.71 -8.52
CA PRO A 267 -8.98 23.36 -7.20
C PRO A 267 -9.88 24.59 -7.07
N SER A 268 -10.30 25.21 -8.17
CA SER A 268 -10.84 26.59 -8.15
C SER A 268 -12.21 26.76 -7.48
N ASN A 269 -13.00 25.69 -7.29
CA ASN A 269 -14.40 25.80 -6.90
C ASN A 269 -14.71 25.31 -5.46
N PHE A 270 -13.72 24.90 -4.69
CA PHE A 270 -13.94 24.16 -3.44
C PHE A 270 -13.54 24.96 -2.19
N ILE A 271 -14.31 24.78 -1.12
CA ILE A 271 -14.05 25.42 0.18
C ILE A 271 -13.44 24.36 1.12
N PRO A 272 -12.31 24.63 1.78
CA PRO A 272 -11.68 23.65 2.68
C PRO A 272 -12.58 23.23 3.85
N SER A 273 -12.59 21.93 4.16
CA SER A 273 -13.38 21.34 5.24
C SER A 273 -12.90 21.75 6.65
N PRO A 274 -13.72 21.51 7.70
CA PRO A 274 -13.25 21.55 9.10
C PRO A 274 -11.95 20.78 9.35
N CYS A 275 -11.72 19.63 8.71
CA CYS A 275 -10.46 18.89 8.81
C CYS A 275 -9.25 19.71 8.32
N HIS A 276 -9.35 20.36 7.15
CA HIS A 276 -8.27 21.22 6.64
C HIS A 276 -7.97 22.38 7.60
N ARG A 277 -9.02 23.01 8.13
CA ARG A 277 -8.91 24.11 9.08
C ARG A 277 -8.35 23.66 10.43
N PHE A 278 -8.58 22.42 10.83
CA PHE A 278 -7.98 21.83 12.02
C PHE A 278 -6.47 21.60 11.84
N ILE A 279 -6.05 21.12 10.67
CA ILE A 279 -4.61 21.01 10.33
C ILE A 279 -3.97 22.39 10.40
N LYS A 280 -4.62 23.41 9.82
CA LYS A 280 -4.17 24.80 9.91
C LYS A 280 -4.08 25.30 11.35
N LEU A 281 -5.07 25.00 12.17
CA LEU A 281 -5.09 25.37 13.60
C LEU A 281 -3.95 24.72 14.40
N ILE A 282 -3.63 23.44 14.11
CA ILE A 282 -2.47 22.77 14.72
C ILE A 282 -1.16 23.45 14.30
N GLU A 283 -1.06 23.87 13.04
CA GLU A 283 0.09 24.64 12.54
C GLU A 283 0.22 26.00 13.21
N ASP A 284 -0.88 26.76 13.32
CA ASP A 284 -0.91 28.08 13.96
C ASP A 284 -0.56 28.02 15.45
N LYS A 285 -0.82 26.87 16.09
CA LYS A 285 -0.39 26.58 17.47
C LYS A 285 1.07 26.13 17.57
N GLY A 286 1.80 26.06 16.45
CA GLY A 286 3.20 25.66 16.39
C GLY A 286 3.44 24.17 16.68
N LYS A 287 2.42 23.33 16.49
CA LYS A 287 2.45 21.89 16.82
C LYS A 287 2.60 20.99 15.60
N LEU A 288 2.30 21.48 14.40
CA LEU A 288 2.40 20.69 13.17
C LEU A 288 3.87 20.50 12.78
N LEU A 289 4.33 19.25 12.75
CA LEU A 289 5.61 18.88 12.15
C LEU A 289 5.48 18.84 10.63
N ARG A 290 4.47 18.12 10.13
CA ARG A 290 4.16 18.01 8.71
C ARG A 290 2.76 17.46 8.51
N ASN A 291 2.10 17.88 7.44
CA ASN A 291 0.97 17.18 6.87
C ASN A 291 1.38 16.53 5.55
N TYR A 292 1.36 15.20 5.51
CA TYR A 292 1.53 14.44 4.27
C TYR A 292 0.14 14.13 3.72
N THR A 293 -0.15 14.63 2.52
CA THR A 293 -1.45 14.45 1.89
C THR A 293 -1.33 13.59 0.65
N GLN A 294 -2.25 12.63 0.52
CA GLN A 294 -2.46 11.86 -0.71
C GLN A 294 -3.34 12.61 -1.72
N ASN A 295 -3.93 13.75 -1.30
CA ASN A 295 -4.83 14.52 -2.11
C ASN A 295 -4.06 15.38 -3.12
N ILE A 296 -4.66 15.53 -4.29
CA ILE A 296 -4.17 16.36 -5.40
C ILE A 296 -4.98 17.66 -5.54
N ASP A 297 -6.00 17.84 -4.70
CA ASP A 297 -6.99 18.93 -4.77
C ASP A 297 -6.44 20.29 -4.27
N THR A 298 -5.29 20.30 -3.60
CA THR A 298 -4.60 21.50 -3.07
C THR A 298 -5.37 22.28 -2.01
N LEU A 299 -6.41 21.68 -1.39
CA LEU A 299 -7.24 22.35 -0.40
C LEU A 299 -6.49 22.67 0.91
N GLU A 300 -5.41 21.96 1.21
CA GLU A 300 -4.53 22.24 2.33
C GLU A 300 -3.86 23.62 2.17
N THR A 301 -3.34 23.90 0.97
CA THR A 301 -2.73 25.19 0.63
C THR A 301 -3.78 26.30 0.66
N LEU A 302 -5.00 26.03 0.17
CA LEU A 302 -6.11 27.00 0.23
C LEU A 302 -6.53 27.30 1.67
N ALA A 303 -6.49 26.31 2.57
CA ALA A 303 -6.67 26.51 4.01
C ALA A 303 -5.51 27.26 4.69
N GLY A 304 -4.43 27.54 3.95
CA GLY A 304 -3.25 28.27 4.43
C GLY A 304 -2.23 27.40 5.15
N VAL A 305 -2.31 26.07 5.03
CA VAL A 305 -1.32 25.15 5.59
C VAL A 305 -0.02 25.29 4.80
N GLN A 306 1.08 25.55 5.49
CA GLN A 306 2.39 25.76 4.86
C GLN A 306 3.25 24.49 4.91
N ARG A 307 3.14 23.71 5.99
CA ARG A 307 3.94 22.50 6.23
C ARG A 307 3.29 21.27 5.59
N VAL A 308 2.88 21.37 4.33
CA VAL A 308 2.25 20.29 3.56
C VAL A 308 3.25 19.65 2.58
N VAL A 309 3.18 18.33 2.46
CA VAL A 309 3.86 17.54 1.42
C VAL A 309 2.78 16.83 0.63
N GLN A 310 2.71 17.11 -0.67
CA GLN A 310 1.74 16.51 -1.59
C GLN A 310 2.34 15.26 -2.20
N CYS A 311 2.11 14.11 -1.55
CA CYS A 311 2.81 12.87 -1.86
C CYS A 311 2.56 12.38 -3.29
N HIS A 312 1.38 12.67 -3.85
CA HIS A 312 1.01 12.28 -5.21
C HIS A 312 1.02 13.47 -6.19
N GLY A 313 1.77 14.53 -5.87
CA GLY A 313 1.82 15.74 -6.69
C GLY A 313 0.55 16.58 -6.62
N SER A 314 0.39 17.52 -7.57
CA SER A 314 -0.75 18.44 -7.57
C SER A 314 -1.01 19.10 -8.93
N PHE A 315 -2.11 19.86 -9.02
CA PHE A 315 -2.41 20.73 -10.17
C PHE A 315 -1.64 22.07 -10.16
N ALA A 316 -0.67 22.29 -9.26
CA ALA A 316 0.05 23.56 -9.19
C ALA A 316 0.83 23.86 -10.48
N THR A 317 1.36 22.82 -11.11
CA THR A 317 2.20 22.90 -12.30
C THR A 317 1.85 21.77 -13.28
N ALA A 318 2.32 21.91 -14.52
CA ALA A 318 2.14 20.90 -15.54
C ALA A 318 3.38 20.79 -16.43
N SER A 319 3.72 19.57 -16.81
CA SER A 319 4.87 19.24 -17.64
C SER A 319 4.46 18.57 -18.94
N CYS A 320 5.13 18.92 -20.03
CA CYS A 320 4.96 18.19 -21.29
C CYS A 320 5.54 16.78 -21.17
N ILE A 321 4.76 15.75 -21.53
CA ILE A 321 5.22 14.35 -21.47
C ILE A 321 6.39 14.04 -22.43
N ASN A 322 6.59 14.87 -23.46
CA ASN A 322 7.63 14.69 -24.47
C ASN A 322 8.87 15.55 -24.18
N CYS A 323 8.74 16.88 -24.26
CA CYS A 323 9.88 17.80 -24.10
C CYS A 323 10.15 18.25 -22.66
N ARG A 324 9.34 17.82 -21.68
CA ARG A 324 9.44 18.22 -20.26
C ARG A 324 9.37 19.73 -20.00
N THR A 325 8.86 20.51 -20.96
CA THR A 325 8.57 21.94 -20.73
C THR A 325 7.56 22.05 -19.59
N HIS A 326 7.91 22.82 -18.58
CA HIS A 326 7.14 23.01 -17.36
C HIS A 326 6.42 24.36 -17.39
N VAL A 327 5.14 24.37 -17.03
CA VAL A 327 4.27 25.56 -17.00
C VAL A 327 3.48 25.61 -15.69
N ALA A 328 2.94 26.79 -15.37
CA ALA A 328 2.00 26.91 -14.25
C ALA A 328 0.69 26.18 -14.57
N GLY A 329 0.08 25.52 -13.58
CA GLY A 329 -1.19 24.81 -13.76
C GLY A 329 -2.35 25.72 -14.19
N SER A 330 -2.25 27.02 -13.91
CA SER A 330 -3.19 28.04 -14.40
C SER A 330 -3.18 28.18 -15.93
N GLU A 331 -2.07 27.85 -16.61
CA GLU A 331 -1.97 27.94 -18.07
C GLU A 331 -2.77 26.85 -18.79
N ILE A 332 -3.00 25.71 -18.14
CA ILE A 332 -3.79 24.60 -18.70
C ILE A 332 -5.22 24.56 -18.14
N ALA A 333 -5.56 25.49 -17.24
CA ALA A 333 -6.85 25.54 -16.56
C ALA A 333 -8.01 25.66 -17.54
N ASP A 334 -7.90 26.57 -18.52
CA ASP A 334 -8.98 26.80 -19.50
C ASP A 334 -9.25 25.56 -20.35
N ASP A 335 -8.21 24.81 -20.71
CA ASP A 335 -8.39 23.57 -21.48
C ASP A 335 -9.02 22.47 -20.61
N ILE A 336 -8.57 22.31 -19.35
CA ILE A 336 -9.19 21.39 -18.39
C ILE A 336 -10.67 21.72 -18.20
N MET A 337 -11.02 22.99 -17.95
CA MET A 337 -12.39 23.41 -17.68
C MET A 337 -13.31 23.23 -18.89
N ASN A 338 -12.76 23.27 -20.11
CA ASN A 338 -13.48 22.99 -21.35
C ASN A 338 -13.38 21.52 -21.79
N GLN A 339 -12.85 20.62 -20.95
CA GLN A 339 -12.64 19.20 -21.24
C GLN A 339 -11.82 18.95 -22.53
N ARG A 340 -10.86 19.83 -22.80
CA ARG A 340 -9.91 19.72 -23.92
C ARG A 340 -8.56 19.24 -23.41
N VAL A 341 -7.87 18.44 -24.22
CA VAL A 341 -6.50 18.00 -23.94
C VAL A 341 -5.55 19.18 -24.15
N PRO A 342 -4.86 19.69 -23.11
CA PRO A 342 -3.91 20.78 -23.24
C PRO A 342 -2.66 20.33 -24.00
N LEU A 343 -2.29 21.09 -25.03
CA LEU A 343 -1.18 20.77 -25.91
C LEU A 343 0.05 21.64 -25.59
N CYS A 344 1.23 21.03 -25.70
CA CYS A 344 2.49 21.73 -25.52
C CYS A 344 2.73 22.71 -26.67
N LYS A 345 2.95 23.98 -26.32
CA LYS A 345 3.23 25.06 -27.27
C LYS A 345 4.58 24.90 -27.99
N VAL A 346 5.50 24.11 -27.42
CA VAL A 346 6.85 23.85 -27.98
C VAL A 346 6.84 22.67 -28.96
N CYS A 347 6.13 21.59 -28.63
CA CYS A 347 6.11 20.41 -29.49
C CYS A 347 5.12 20.53 -30.65
N ASN A 348 4.02 21.27 -30.47
CA ASN A 348 2.94 21.35 -31.45
C ASN A 348 2.98 22.65 -32.26
N VAL A 349 4.17 23.15 -32.57
CA VAL A 349 4.32 24.33 -33.42
C VAL A 349 3.83 23.99 -34.84
N PRO A 350 2.90 24.77 -35.42
CA PRO A 350 2.46 24.55 -36.79
C PRO A 350 3.66 24.68 -37.75
N GLN A 351 4.05 23.60 -38.40
CA GLN A 351 5.01 23.66 -39.50
C GLN A 351 4.37 24.44 -40.66
N PRO A 352 5.08 25.39 -41.30
CA PRO A 352 4.59 26.02 -42.52
C PRO A 352 4.45 24.94 -43.59
N SER A 353 3.21 24.65 -44.01
CA SER A 353 2.93 23.64 -45.03
C SER A 353 3.69 23.97 -46.33
N ALA A 354 4.60 23.09 -46.74
CA ALA A 354 5.14 23.09 -48.09
C ALA A 354 3.96 22.95 -49.06
N ALA A 355 3.87 23.90 -49.99
CA ALA A 355 2.75 24.09 -50.89
C ALA A 355 2.33 22.80 -51.62
N ALA A 356 1.01 22.64 -51.72
CA ALA A 356 0.34 21.64 -52.55
C ALA A 356 0.83 21.68 -54.01
N ASN A 357 1.67 20.72 -54.40
CA ASN A 357 1.92 20.42 -55.80
C ASN A 357 0.83 19.49 -56.33
N LYS A 358 -0.31 20.09 -56.73
CA LYS A 358 -1.23 19.49 -57.69
C LYS A 358 -0.66 19.69 -59.10
N SER A 359 -0.18 18.63 -59.76
CA SER A 359 -0.40 18.41 -61.21
C SER A 359 0.33 17.17 -61.71
N GLY A 360 -0.41 16.23 -62.33
CA GLY A 360 0.24 15.11 -63.03
C GLY A 360 -0.67 14.00 -63.54
N LYS A 361 -1.87 14.31 -64.08
CA LYS A 361 -2.70 13.34 -64.80
C LYS A 361 -1.92 12.77 -66.01
N LYS A 362 -1.61 11.47 -66.01
CA LYS A 362 -1.38 10.71 -67.25
C LYS A 362 -2.14 9.39 -67.23
N LYS A 363 -3.09 9.28 -68.16
CA LYS A 363 -3.83 8.06 -68.51
C LYS A 363 -2.88 7.04 -69.16
N GLY A 364 -2.87 5.82 -68.65
CA GLY A 364 -2.29 4.62 -69.26
C GLY A 364 -3.17 3.42 -68.94
N LYS A 365 -3.29 2.47 -69.87
CA LYS A 365 -4.43 1.53 -70.02
C LYS A 365 -3.95 0.07 -69.86
N LYS A 366 -4.75 -0.74 -69.16
CA LYS A 366 -5.04 -2.20 -69.35
C LYS A 366 -4.20 -3.29 -68.63
N LYS A 367 -4.97 -4.28 -68.12
CA LYS A 367 -4.70 -5.71 -67.77
C LYS A 367 -3.92 -5.98 -66.46
N LYS A 368 -4.05 -7.10 -65.75
CA LYS A 368 -5.03 -8.20 -65.53
C LYS A 368 -4.24 -9.20 -64.64
N ASP A 369 -4.90 -9.81 -63.65
CA ASP A 369 -4.49 -10.97 -62.85
C ASP A 369 -3.46 -10.72 -61.71
N GLY A 370 -3.80 -11.21 -60.51
CA GLY A 370 -2.84 -11.48 -59.42
C GLY A 370 -3.30 -10.97 -58.05
N TRP A 371 -3.55 -11.90 -57.12
CA TRP A 371 -3.61 -11.63 -55.67
C TRP A 371 -2.40 -10.82 -55.22
N ASP A 372 -2.63 -9.77 -54.43
CA ASP A 372 -1.68 -9.40 -53.40
C ASP A 372 -2.37 -8.63 -52.27
N SER A 373 -1.85 -8.82 -51.07
CA SER A 373 -2.29 -8.20 -49.83
C SER A 373 -2.23 -6.68 -49.91
N ASP A 374 -3.31 -6.00 -49.55
CA ASP A 374 -3.24 -4.61 -49.07
C ASP A 374 -3.87 -4.58 -47.68
N GLN A 375 -3.08 -5.10 -46.74
CA GLN A 375 -3.08 -4.66 -45.36
C GLN A 375 -2.88 -3.15 -45.41
N SER A 376 -3.88 -2.40 -44.97
CA SER A 376 -3.75 -0.97 -44.79
C SER A 376 -2.71 -0.73 -43.71
N ASP A 377 -1.44 -0.64 -44.11
CA ASP A 377 -0.36 -0.02 -43.33
C ASP A 377 -0.62 1.50 -43.26
N GLU A 378 -1.76 1.89 -42.67
CA GLU A 378 -1.80 3.15 -41.95
C GLU A 378 -0.92 2.90 -40.71
N PRO A 379 0.21 3.60 -40.54
CA PRO A 379 0.88 3.56 -39.25
C PRO A 379 -0.17 4.01 -38.23
N ASP A 380 -0.32 3.29 -37.12
CA ASP A 380 -1.08 3.74 -35.96
C ASP A 380 -0.50 5.09 -35.52
N LEU A 381 -0.98 6.16 -36.15
CA LEU A 381 -0.69 7.52 -35.75
C LEU A 381 -1.29 7.63 -34.37
N PRO A 382 -0.51 8.03 -33.34
CA PRO A 382 -1.09 8.24 -32.03
C PRO A 382 -2.27 9.20 -32.19
N LEU A 383 -3.40 8.86 -31.56
CA LEU A 383 -4.67 9.60 -31.66
C LEU A 383 -4.51 11.08 -31.29
N TYR A 384 -3.39 11.44 -30.64
CA TYR A 384 -3.02 12.77 -30.20
C TYR A 384 -1.65 13.20 -30.73
N PRO A 385 -1.47 14.52 -30.99
CA PRO A 385 -0.20 15.04 -31.49
C PRO A 385 0.91 14.90 -30.43
N PRO A 386 2.19 14.79 -30.85
CA PRO A 386 3.30 14.46 -29.97
C PRO A 386 3.65 15.64 -29.04
N GLY A 387 2.96 15.75 -27.92
CA GLY A 387 3.27 16.75 -26.88
C GLY A 387 2.05 17.20 -26.12
N VAL A 388 1.52 16.32 -25.28
CA VAL A 388 0.44 16.66 -24.34
C VAL A 388 1.04 17.25 -23.07
N MET A 389 0.42 18.29 -22.52
CA MET A 389 0.72 18.77 -21.18
C MET A 389 0.04 17.84 -20.19
N LYS A 390 0.72 17.47 -19.11
CA LYS A 390 0.16 16.65 -18.02
C LYS A 390 0.37 17.42 -16.71
N PRO A 391 -0.64 17.54 -15.82
CA PRO A 391 -0.42 18.09 -14.49
C PRO A 391 0.63 17.27 -13.75
N ASP A 392 1.41 17.90 -12.88
CA ASP A 392 2.47 17.22 -12.11
C ASP A 392 1.86 16.46 -10.91
N ILE A 393 0.90 15.59 -11.22
CA ILE A 393 0.32 14.56 -10.37
C ILE A 393 1.04 13.25 -10.67
N THR A 394 1.39 12.49 -9.66
CA THR A 394 2.03 11.19 -9.83
C THR A 394 1.02 10.16 -10.34
N PHE A 395 1.26 9.62 -11.54
CA PHE A 395 0.47 8.54 -12.10
C PHE A 395 1.05 7.17 -11.68
N PHE A 396 0.24 6.12 -11.72
CA PHE A 396 0.74 4.76 -11.56
C PHE A 396 1.80 4.46 -12.63
N GLY A 397 2.90 3.85 -12.22
CA GLY A 397 4.09 3.64 -13.04
C GLY A 397 5.06 4.83 -13.11
N GLU A 398 4.75 5.97 -12.49
CA GLU A 398 5.71 7.06 -12.32
C GLU A 398 6.43 6.99 -10.98
N LYS A 399 7.72 7.37 -10.97
CA LYS A 399 8.48 7.54 -9.72
C LYS A 399 7.91 8.72 -8.94
N LEU A 400 7.79 8.56 -7.61
CA LEU A 400 7.42 9.65 -6.71
C LEU A 400 8.53 10.70 -6.60
N ASP A 401 8.14 11.89 -6.15
CA ASP A 401 9.07 12.98 -5.90
C ASP A 401 10.02 12.62 -4.73
N ASP A 402 11.33 12.79 -4.94
CA ASP A 402 12.38 12.58 -3.93
C ASP A 402 12.15 13.49 -2.70
N ALA A 403 11.40 14.60 -2.85
CA ALA A 403 11.04 15.48 -1.74
C ALA A 403 10.24 14.78 -0.65
N PHE A 404 9.41 13.79 -0.99
CA PHE A 404 8.63 13.00 -0.04
C PHE A 404 9.54 12.15 0.85
N GLU A 405 10.43 11.36 0.24
CA GLU A 405 11.35 10.47 0.97
C GLU A 405 12.30 11.27 1.87
N HIS A 406 12.86 12.37 1.35
CA HIS A 406 13.74 13.25 2.13
C HIS A 406 13.02 13.84 3.34
N SER A 407 11.79 14.35 3.14
CA SER A 407 11.00 14.92 4.23
C SER A 407 10.66 13.86 5.29
N LEU A 408 10.32 12.64 4.85
CA LEU A 408 9.98 11.55 5.74
C LEU A 408 11.18 11.13 6.60
N MET A 409 12.36 11.00 6.00
CA MET A 409 13.59 10.71 6.73
C MET A 409 13.91 11.79 7.77
N GLU A 410 13.70 13.07 7.44
CA GLU A 410 13.94 14.19 8.36
C GLU A 410 12.93 14.24 9.52
N ASP A 411 11.66 13.93 9.23
CA ASP A 411 10.57 14.03 10.17
C ASP A 411 10.48 12.81 11.11
N ARG A 412 10.94 11.62 10.67
CA ARG A 412 10.93 10.35 11.42
C ARG A 412 11.48 10.47 12.84
N ASP A 413 12.65 11.09 13.00
CA ASP A 413 13.32 11.19 14.30
C ASP A 413 12.74 12.31 15.19
N LYS A 414 11.84 13.13 14.65
CA LYS A 414 11.27 14.30 15.32
C LYS A 414 9.85 14.02 15.79
N VAL A 415 9.06 13.25 15.05
CA VAL A 415 7.63 13.07 15.34
C VAL A 415 7.38 12.59 16.78
N ASP A 416 6.38 13.16 17.44
CA ASP A 416 5.92 12.74 18.78
C ASP A 416 4.45 12.31 18.83
N LEU A 417 3.70 12.48 17.74
CA LEU A 417 2.33 12.00 17.57
C LEU A 417 2.00 11.83 16.08
N LEU A 418 1.38 10.71 15.71
CA LEU A 418 0.83 10.47 14.38
C LEU A 418 -0.71 10.56 14.42
N ILE A 419 -1.29 11.34 13.52
CA ILE A 419 -2.75 11.39 13.30
C ILE A 419 -3.05 11.03 11.84
N ILE A 420 -3.89 10.01 11.63
CA ILE A 420 -4.32 9.55 10.31
C ILE A 420 -5.76 9.96 10.12
N ILE A 421 -6.07 10.73 9.07
CA ILE A 421 -7.40 11.30 8.85
C ILE A 421 -7.89 10.99 7.42
N GLY A 422 -9.03 10.31 7.32
CA GLY A 422 -9.78 10.21 6.06
C GLY A 422 -9.03 9.47 4.93
N THR A 423 -8.24 8.44 5.25
CA THR A 423 -7.56 7.61 4.25
C THR A 423 -7.76 6.13 4.54
N SER A 424 -7.72 5.31 3.49
CA SER A 424 -7.71 3.85 3.61
C SER A 424 -6.29 3.26 3.68
N LEU A 425 -5.24 4.08 3.45
CA LEU A 425 -3.82 3.68 3.42
C LEU A 425 -3.53 2.45 2.55
N LYS A 426 -4.13 2.41 1.36
CA LYS A 426 -4.01 1.28 0.43
C LYS A 426 -3.06 1.56 -0.74
N VAL A 427 -2.44 2.74 -0.78
CA VAL A 427 -1.61 3.17 -1.92
C VAL A 427 -0.25 3.56 -1.36
N ALA A 428 0.76 2.79 -1.77
CA ALA A 428 2.16 3.09 -1.54
C ALA A 428 2.54 4.38 -2.30
N PRO A 429 3.50 5.17 -1.79
CA PRO A 429 4.38 4.91 -0.64
C PRO A 429 3.82 5.46 0.69
N VAL A 430 2.66 6.13 0.64
CA VAL A 430 2.10 6.79 1.84
C VAL A 430 1.58 5.78 2.86
N SER A 431 1.10 4.62 2.43
CA SER A 431 0.82 3.48 3.32
C SER A 431 2.05 3.07 4.14
N ASP A 432 3.22 3.10 3.49
CA ASP A 432 4.47 2.55 4.04
C ASP A 432 5.13 3.55 4.98
N THR A 433 4.74 4.82 4.90
CA THR A 433 5.16 5.88 5.85
C THR A 433 5.03 5.43 7.31
N ILE A 434 4.01 4.65 7.63
CA ILE A 434 3.72 4.22 9.00
C ILE A 434 4.75 3.23 9.52
N SER A 435 5.23 2.30 8.66
CA SER A 435 6.27 1.35 9.02
C SER A 435 7.65 2.03 9.15
N HIS A 436 7.79 3.21 8.56
CA HIS A 436 8.96 4.07 8.71
C HIS A 436 8.92 4.97 9.95
N LEU A 437 7.90 4.94 10.81
CA LEU A 437 7.91 5.72 12.06
C LEU A 437 8.34 4.86 13.26
N PRO A 438 8.95 5.45 14.30
CA PRO A 438 9.28 4.71 15.52
C PRO A 438 8.01 4.14 16.15
N HIS A 439 8.05 2.86 16.56
CA HIS A 439 6.85 2.19 17.09
C HIS A 439 6.38 2.79 18.42
N SER A 440 7.29 3.43 19.17
CA SER A 440 6.99 4.21 20.39
C SER A 440 6.11 5.44 20.17
N VAL A 441 5.95 5.92 18.93
CA VAL A 441 5.11 7.08 18.61
C VAL A 441 3.63 6.71 18.70
N PRO A 442 2.81 7.44 19.47
CA PRO A 442 1.37 7.20 19.54
C PRO A 442 0.67 7.45 18.20
N GLN A 443 -0.32 6.62 17.86
CA GLN A 443 -1.07 6.70 16.60
C GLN A 443 -2.58 6.85 16.84
N ILE A 444 -3.19 7.88 16.27
CA ILE A 444 -4.64 8.13 16.30
C ILE A 444 -5.20 7.99 14.89
N LEU A 445 -6.24 7.16 14.72
CA LEU A 445 -6.98 7.01 13.47
C LEU A 445 -8.33 7.73 13.57
N ILE A 446 -8.61 8.60 12.60
CA ILE A 446 -9.90 9.26 12.37
C ILE A 446 -10.37 8.88 10.97
N ASN A 447 -11.33 7.96 10.86
CA ASN A 447 -11.79 7.53 9.54
C ASN A 447 -13.22 7.01 9.56
N LYS A 448 -13.88 6.93 8.41
CA LYS A 448 -15.25 6.39 8.34
C LYS A 448 -15.27 4.87 8.58
N THR A 449 -14.25 4.18 8.08
CA THR A 449 -14.09 2.72 8.11
C THR A 449 -12.78 2.32 8.82
N PRO A 450 -12.71 1.14 9.43
CA PRO A 450 -11.47 0.65 10.04
C PRO A 450 -10.43 0.25 8.98
N ILE A 451 -9.15 0.39 9.32
CA ILE A 451 -8.02 -0.02 8.48
C ILE A 451 -7.41 -1.28 9.08
N ARG A 452 -7.42 -2.40 8.35
CA ARG A 452 -7.11 -3.73 8.90
C ARG A 452 -5.62 -4.10 8.93
N HIS A 453 -4.81 -3.43 8.13
CA HIS A 453 -3.38 -3.72 7.98
C HIS A 453 -2.51 -2.82 8.88
N ILE A 454 -3.11 -2.00 9.73
CA ILE A 454 -2.40 -1.19 10.75
C ILE A 454 -3.04 -1.41 12.12
N ASN A 455 -2.32 -1.01 13.17
CA ASN A 455 -2.76 -1.18 14.56
C ASN A 455 -2.63 0.13 15.36
N PRO A 456 -3.53 1.11 15.12
CA PRO A 456 -3.49 2.41 15.79
C PRO A 456 -3.84 2.28 17.28
N ASP A 457 -3.37 3.23 18.09
CA ASP A 457 -3.58 3.20 19.53
C ASP A 457 -4.99 3.64 19.92
N ILE A 458 -5.54 4.60 19.18
CA ILE A 458 -6.91 5.11 19.36
C ILE A 458 -7.59 5.15 17.99
N VAL A 459 -8.80 4.59 17.89
CA VAL A 459 -9.55 4.53 16.63
C VAL A 459 -10.90 5.24 16.80
N LEU A 460 -11.08 6.34 16.09
CA LEU A 460 -12.30 7.16 16.06
C LEU A 460 -12.98 6.95 14.70
N LEU A 461 -14.07 6.19 14.69
CA LEU A 461 -14.81 5.86 13.48
C LEU A 461 -16.01 6.77 13.27
N GLY A 462 -16.16 7.37 12.09
CA GLY A 462 -17.30 8.20 11.73
C GLY A 462 -16.96 9.31 10.73
N ASN A 463 -17.82 10.33 10.65
CA ASN A 463 -17.52 11.52 9.85
C ASN A 463 -16.32 12.28 10.45
N ALA A 464 -15.26 12.47 9.66
CA ALA A 464 -14.03 13.11 10.10
C ALA A 464 -14.24 14.54 10.61
N ASP A 465 -15.12 15.32 9.97
CA ASP A 465 -15.41 16.70 10.38
C ASP A 465 -16.07 16.75 11.75
N GLU A 466 -17.05 15.87 12.02
CA GLU A 466 -17.73 15.80 13.31
C GLU A 466 -16.78 15.37 14.43
N ILE A 467 -15.88 14.42 14.14
CA ILE A 467 -14.85 13.97 15.09
C ILE A 467 -13.89 15.12 15.40
N VAL A 468 -13.39 15.81 14.38
CA VAL A 468 -12.50 16.96 14.54
C VAL A 468 -13.17 18.09 15.33
N LEU A 469 -14.43 18.40 15.04
CA LEU A 469 -15.21 19.40 15.79
C LEU A 469 -15.42 18.99 17.25
N HIS A 470 -15.61 17.69 17.53
CA HIS A 470 -15.68 17.18 18.90
C HIS A 470 -14.34 17.33 19.62
N LEU A 471 -13.23 16.94 18.98
CA LEU A 471 -11.88 17.10 19.55
C LEU A 471 -11.55 18.57 19.82
N CYS A 472 -11.87 19.48 18.91
CA CYS A 472 -11.69 20.92 19.09
C CYS A 472 -12.43 21.45 20.31
N ARG A 473 -13.71 21.07 20.48
CA ARG A 473 -14.51 21.42 21.68
C ARG A 473 -13.87 20.91 22.96
N ARG A 474 -13.41 19.65 22.97
CA ARG A 474 -12.74 19.04 24.13
C ARG A 474 -11.39 19.69 24.46
N LEU A 475 -10.66 20.16 23.45
CA LEU A 475 -9.42 20.91 23.58
C LEU A 475 -9.62 22.37 23.98
N GLY A 476 -10.86 22.89 23.89
CA GLY A 476 -11.16 24.31 24.01
C GLY A 476 -10.54 25.15 22.90
N TRP A 477 -10.47 24.59 21.68
CA TRP A 477 -9.91 25.27 20.51
C TRP A 477 -11.02 25.63 19.52
N ASP A 478 -10.95 26.85 18.98
CA ASP A 478 -11.84 27.32 17.92
C ASP A 478 -11.18 27.14 16.55
N LEU A 479 -11.95 26.61 15.59
CA LEU A 479 -11.48 26.50 14.21
C LEU A 479 -11.40 27.88 13.55
N PRO A 480 -10.38 28.14 12.71
CA PRO A 480 -10.33 29.36 11.92
C PRO A 480 -11.50 29.44 10.94
N ASP A 481 -11.84 30.65 10.51
CA ASP A 481 -12.86 30.87 9.48
C ASP A 481 -12.44 30.22 8.15
N SER A 482 -13.42 29.82 7.34
CA SER A 482 -13.14 29.32 6.00
C SER A 482 -12.60 30.46 5.12
N PRO A 483 -11.54 30.22 4.31
CA PRO A 483 -11.13 31.18 3.29
C PRO A 483 -12.33 31.53 2.41
N THR A 484 -12.64 32.81 2.25
CA THR A 484 -13.74 33.25 1.39
C THR A 484 -13.28 33.15 -0.06
N PRO A 485 -13.99 32.41 -0.94
CA PRO A 485 -13.68 32.45 -2.37
C PRO A 485 -13.83 33.88 -2.89
N GLY A 486 -12.93 34.31 -3.78
CA GLY A 486 -13.09 35.58 -4.50
C GLY A 486 -14.47 35.69 -5.14
N SER A 487 -15.00 36.90 -5.23
CA SER A 487 -16.42 37.27 -5.39
C SER A 487 -17.17 36.82 -6.67
N ASN A 488 -16.78 35.75 -7.36
CA ASN A 488 -17.32 35.40 -8.68
C ASN A 488 -17.52 33.91 -8.99
N GLN A 489 -17.69 33.01 -8.01
CA GLN A 489 -18.01 31.60 -8.32
C GLN A 489 -19.09 31.00 -7.41
N LEU A 490 -19.79 30.01 -7.97
CA LEU A 490 -21.05 29.40 -7.53
C LEU A 490 -21.02 29.02 -6.04
N GLU A 491 -22.03 29.48 -5.29
CA GLU A 491 -22.24 29.07 -3.91
C GLU A 491 -22.30 27.54 -3.80
N ALA A 492 -21.56 26.97 -2.86
CA ALA A 492 -21.72 25.57 -2.46
C ALA A 492 -23.22 25.26 -2.26
N PRO A 493 -23.70 24.05 -2.61
CA PRO A 493 -25.08 23.68 -2.33
C PRO A 493 -25.34 23.90 -0.85
N LYS A 494 -26.20 24.89 -0.55
CA LYS A 494 -26.66 25.20 0.80
C LYS A 494 -27.35 23.96 1.34
N ARG A 495 -26.59 23.10 2.03
CA ARG A 495 -27.18 22.13 2.93
C ARG A 495 -28.00 22.97 3.89
N ASN A 496 -29.30 22.67 3.99
CA ASN A 496 -30.17 23.24 5.01
C ASN A 496 -29.66 22.80 6.39
N LEU A 497 -28.55 23.38 6.84
CA LEU A 497 -28.21 23.53 8.24
C LEU A 497 -29.26 24.50 8.79
N LYS A 498 -30.47 23.97 9.04
CA LYS A 498 -31.33 24.58 10.05
C LYS A 498 -30.42 24.75 11.26
N LYS A 499 -30.12 26.00 11.63
CA LYS A 499 -29.59 26.32 12.95
C LYS A 499 -30.51 25.64 13.94
N ARG A 500 -30.15 24.44 14.40
CA ARG A 500 -30.81 23.83 15.53
C ARG A 500 -30.56 24.76 16.71
N PRO A 501 -31.59 25.08 17.51
CA PRO A 501 -31.37 25.77 18.77
C PRO A 501 -30.29 25.04 19.55
N SER A 502 -29.41 25.79 20.20
CA SER A 502 -28.16 25.36 20.84
C SER A 502 -28.34 24.45 22.08
N ALA A 503 -29.43 23.69 22.14
CA ALA A 503 -29.72 22.75 23.20
C ALA A 503 -30.68 21.70 22.62
N GLU A 504 -30.18 20.49 22.31
CA GLU A 504 -30.90 19.20 22.42
C GLU A 504 -30.14 18.08 21.65
N PHE A 505 -29.62 17.14 22.44
CA PHE A 505 -28.96 15.87 22.09
C PHE A 505 -27.60 15.96 21.37
N GLU A 506 -26.54 16.25 22.14
CA GLU A 506 -25.20 15.79 21.78
C GLU A 506 -25.20 14.25 21.85
N ILE A 507 -25.07 13.60 20.70
CA ILE A 507 -24.85 12.15 20.68
C ILE A 507 -23.40 11.95 21.10
N GLU A 508 -23.19 11.55 22.36
CA GLU A 508 -21.86 11.16 22.82
C GLU A 508 -21.36 9.96 22.01
N PRO A 509 -20.06 9.93 21.66
CA PRO A 509 -19.50 8.82 20.91
C PRO A 509 -19.58 7.53 21.73
N ARG A 510 -20.02 6.45 21.09
CA ARG A 510 -20.16 5.13 21.73
C ARG A 510 -18.82 4.41 21.70
N ARG A 511 -18.29 4.05 22.87
CA ARG A 511 -17.14 3.13 22.96
C ARG A 511 -17.56 1.69 22.65
N VAL A 512 -16.77 0.97 21.87
CA VAL A 512 -17.01 -0.45 21.56
C VAL A 512 -16.46 -1.30 22.71
N GLY A 513 -17.32 -1.73 23.64
CA GLY A 513 -16.90 -2.39 24.87
C GLY A 513 -15.88 -1.56 25.65
N ASN A 514 -14.85 -2.20 26.20
CA ASN A 514 -13.70 -1.55 26.84
C ASN A 514 -12.49 -1.39 25.91
N SER A 515 -12.71 -1.37 24.58
CA SER A 515 -11.64 -1.33 23.58
C SER A 515 -11.10 0.09 23.34
N HIS A 516 -10.17 0.22 22.39
CA HIS A 516 -9.62 1.49 21.90
C HIS A 516 -10.44 2.12 20.75
N VAL A 517 -11.59 1.53 20.41
CA VAL A 517 -12.44 1.91 19.29
C VAL A 517 -13.66 2.70 19.77
N TRP A 518 -13.89 3.84 19.14
CA TRP A 518 -15.00 4.76 19.41
C TRP A 518 -15.79 5.03 18.15
N LEU A 519 -17.12 5.00 18.26
CA LEU A 519 -18.05 5.18 17.14
C LEU A 519 -18.76 6.53 17.26
N PHE A 520 -18.65 7.32 16.20
CA PHE A 520 -19.39 8.55 15.97
C PHE A 520 -20.51 8.29 14.96
N GLU A 521 -21.36 9.28 14.75
CA GLU A 521 -22.42 9.22 13.74
C GLU A 521 -21.84 8.96 12.34
N GLY A 522 -22.47 8.03 11.61
CA GLY A 522 -22.03 7.63 10.27
C GLY A 522 -20.83 6.70 10.21
N ALA A 523 -20.41 6.10 11.35
CA ALA A 523 -19.37 5.08 11.37
C ALA A 523 -19.76 3.82 10.58
N GLU A 524 -18.86 3.37 9.71
CA GLU A 524 -19.03 2.17 8.87
C GLU A 524 -18.06 1.07 9.32
N GLY A 525 -18.23 0.62 10.57
CA GLY A 525 -17.41 -0.43 11.18
C GLY A 525 -17.66 -1.84 10.64
N GLY A 526 -18.91 -2.12 10.23
CA GLY A 526 -19.36 -3.43 9.75
C GLY A 526 -18.98 -4.59 10.68
N LYS A 527 -18.74 -5.77 10.08
CA LYS A 527 -18.37 -7.02 10.79
C LYS A 527 -17.14 -6.90 11.69
N TRP A 528 -16.23 -5.96 11.42
CA TRP A 528 -15.00 -5.81 12.20
C TRP A 528 -15.29 -5.25 13.60
N VAL A 529 -16.18 -4.26 13.70
CA VAL A 529 -16.62 -3.73 15.00
C VAL A 529 -17.40 -4.78 15.78
N GLU A 530 -18.26 -5.53 15.10
CA GLU A 530 -19.01 -6.64 15.71
C GLU A 530 -18.08 -7.71 16.29
N GLU A 531 -17.00 -8.05 15.59
CA GLU A 531 -16.00 -9.00 16.06
C GLU A 531 -15.29 -8.51 17.34
N ILE A 532 -14.89 -7.23 17.37
CA ILE A 532 -14.27 -6.63 18.56
C ILE A 532 -15.26 -6.63 19.73
N GLU A 533 -16.50 -6.22 19.49
CA GLU A 533 -17.54 -6.20 20.51
C GLU A 533 -17.77 -7.61 21.09
N ARG A 534 -17.79 -8.64 20.23
CA ARG A 534 -17.89 -10.04 20.63
C ARG A 534 -16.68 -10.52 21.44
N GLN A 535 -15.46 -10.19 21.02
CA GLN A 535 -14.23 -10.57 21.73
C GLN A 535 -14.19 -10.01 23.15
N TYR A 536 -14.58 -8.75 23.33
CA TYR A 536 -14.63 -8.13 24.66
C TYR A 536 -15.79 -8.68 25.49
N GLN A 537 -16.96 -8.94 24.91
CA GLN A 537 -18.06 -9.60 25.62
C GLN A 537 -17.68 -11.00 26.09
N GLN A 538 -16.92 -11.77 25.30
CA GLN A 538 -16.41 -13.08 25.70
C GLN A 538 -15.38 -12.98 26.83
N GLN A 539 -14.48 -11.99 26.79
CA GLN A 539 -13.52 -11.74 27.89
C GLN A 539 -14.22 -11.31 29.17
N GLU A 540 -15.21 -10.42 29.09
CA GLU A 540 -16.00 -10.00 30.25
C GLU A 540 -16.78 -11.17 30.84
N ASN A 541 -17.42 -12.01 30.01
CA ASN A 541 -18.12 -13.21 30.46
C ASN A 541 -17.17 -14.26 31.07
N ALA A 542 -15.96 -14.43 30.53
CA ALA A 542 -14.94 -15.33 31.09
C ALA A 542 -14.40 -14.81 32.44
N SER A 543 -14.24 -13.48 32.57
CA SER A 543 -13.84 -12.85 33.84
C SER A 543 -14.95 -12.92 34.90
N ALA A 544 -16.22 -12.77 34.49
CA ALA A 544 -17.37 -12.92 35.38
C ALA A 544 -17.57 -14.38 35.83
N ALA A 545 -17.33 -15.35 34.94
CA ALA A 545 -17.42 -16.78 35.27
C ALA A 545 -16.26 -17.30 36.14
N SER A 546 -15.14 -16.57 36.23
CA SER A 546 -13.98 -16.92 37.06
C SER A 546 -13.97 -16.24 38.43
N THR A 547 -15.00 -15.45 38.75
CA THR A 547 -15.19 -14.93 40.12
C THR A 547 -15.81 -16.03 40.99
N PRO A 548 -15.15 -16.53 42.05
CA PRO A 548 -15.73 -17.57 42.88
C PRO A 548 -16.95 -17.03 43.62
N LEU A 549 -18.09 -17.70 43.48
CA LEU A 549 -19.21 -17.56 44.41
C LEU A 549 -18.68 -17.81 45.83
N SER A 550 -18.50 -16.75 46.61
CA SER A 550 -18.48 -16.86 48.06
C SER A 550 -19.87 -17.36 48.50
N SER A 551 -19.88 -18.57 49.05
CA SER A 551 -21.04 -19.36 49.43
C SER A 551 -21.67 -18.88 50.77
N PRO A 552 -22.69 -19.57 51.30
CA PRO A 552 -24.06 -19.10 51.43
C PRO A 552 -24.36 -18.44 52.79
N SER A 553 -25.38 -17.59 52.81
CA SER A 553 -25.99 -17.02 54.00
C SER A 553 -26.47 -18.10 54.99
N GLY A 554 -25.75 -18.25 56.10
CA GLY A 554 -26.21 -18.97 57.28
C GLY A 554 -27.25 -18.15 58.05
N SER A 555 -28.38 -18.78 58.33
CA SER A 555 -29.47 -18.27 59.14
C SER A 555 -29.06 -18.01 60.59
N VAL A 556 -29.28 -16.79 61.08
CA VAL A 556 -29.49 -16.53 62.51
C VAL A 556 -30.67 -15.56 62.66
N SER A 557 -31.77 -16.10 63.16
CA SER A 557 -32.88 -15.36 63.75
C SER A 557 -32.48 -14.84 65.13
N GLY A 558 -32.78 -13.58 65.42
CA GLY A 558 -32.53 -12.97 66.73
C GLY A 558 -33.16 -11.58 66.82
N ASP A 559 -34.15 -11.49 67.71
CA ASP A 559 -35.18 -10.47 67.81
C ASP A 559 -34.74 -9.20 68.59
N SER A 560 -35.43 -8.08 68.30
CA SER A 560 -35.77 -6.97 69.21
C SER A 560 -34.73 -5.91 69.68
N ARG A 561 -35.10 -4.63 69.41
CA ARG A 561 -35.11 -3.40 70.27
C ARG A 561 -34.06 -2.28 70.12
N HIS A 562 -34.63 -1.11 69.79
CA HIS A 562 -34.42 0.26 70.33
C HIS A 562 -33.09 1.02 70.21
N MET A 563 -33.17 2.13 69.45
CA MET A 563 -32.69 3.51 69.69
C MET A 563 -31.48 3.77 70.61
N LYS A 564 -30.47 4.50 70.09
CA LYS A 564 -30.14 5.92 70.43
C LYS A 564 -28.79 6.35 69.83
N LYS A 565 -28.72 7.57 69.26
CA LYS A 565 -27.49 8.39 69.13
C LYS A 565 -26.99 8.78 70.53
N PRO A 566 -25.67 8.95 70.77
CA PRO A 566 -24.97 10.27 70.68
C PRO A 566 -23.49 10.15 70.21
N ARG A 567 -22.94 11.07 69.40
CA ARG A 567 -22.32 12.41 69.66
C ARG A 567 -20.82 12.37 70.10
N VAL A 568 -19.96 12.87 69.20
CA VAL A 568 -18.71 13.67 69.37
C VAL A 568 -17.60 13.17 70.29
N GLN A 569 -16.39 13.00 69.71
CA GLN A 569 -15.21 13.82 70.04
C GLN A 569 -14.59 14.36 68.76
#